data_AF-A0A5C4XGE3-F1
#
_entry.id   AF-A0A5C4XGE3-F1
#
_cell.length_a   1.000
_cell.length_b   1.000
_cell.length_c   1.000
_cell.angle_alpha   90.00
_cell.angle_beta   90.00
_cell.angle_gamma   90.00
#
_symmetry.space_group_name_H-M   'P 1'
#
loop_
_entity.id
_entity.type
_entity.pdbx_description
1 polymer ?
#
loop_
_entity_poly.entity_id
_entity_poly.type
_entity_poly.pdbx_seq_one_letter_code
_entity_poly.pdbx_strand_id
1 'polypeptide(L)'
;MWDAAPDQDYPPGQPDEQARTLTKTGVKARGWTDKMIRELLGEPDERRPNPRYSGRADYLLYLLERVEEAERTDAFFELLDQSERRKDRGAVAGAKTAEQRLAKIQAQIEAFDIVLPDLTPDELVLQSCASYNAWAVSNGLERKPITPRSDSQALTMVRVSFLLHATPGYRELFAKLWKQPGAAEARRRLNERIYQVIATTYPEFTVECERQNKRKLFPTPKQQAQRERMSVARRDAKREKRR
;
A
#
# COMPACT_ATOMS: atom_id res chain seq x y z
N MET A 1 23.68 -22.05 8.45
CA MET A 1 23.34 -23.45 8.10
C MET A 1 22.32 -23.92 9.11
N TRP A 2 21.05 -23.60 8.86
CA TRP A 2 19.93 -24.14 9.65
C TRP A 2 19.44 -25.33 8.84
N ASP A 3 19.84 -26.52 9.24
CA ASP A 3 19.32 -27.75 8.67
C ASP A 3 17.83 -27.84 9.03
N ALA A 4 17.00 -27.59 8.02
CA ALA A 4 15.62 -27.98 8.04
C ALA A 4 15.58 -29.51 8.13
N ALA A 5 15.37 -30.02 9.34
CA ALA A 5 14.94 -31.40 9.52
C ALA A 5 13.66 -31.63 8.69
N PRO A 6 13.55 -32.79 8.03
CA PRO A 6 12.45 -33.07 7.12
C PRO A 6 11.12 -33.04 7.87
N ASP A 7 10.08 -32.72 7.12
CA ASP A 7 8.66 -32.72 7.46
C ASP A 7 8.23 -34.11 7.97
N GLN A 8 8.66 -34.46 9.18
CA GLN A 8 8.43 -35.75 9.78
C GLN A 8 7.03 -35.72 10.38
N ASP A 9 6.08 -36.21 9.57
CA ASP A 9 4.83 -36.80 9.99
C ASP A 9 4.98 -37.41 11.38
N TYR A 10 4.48 -36.71 12.40
CA TYR A 10 4.23 -37.37 13.67
C TYR A 10 3.10 -38.35 13.40
N PRO A 11 3.29 -39.65 13.67
CA PRO A 11 2.27 -40.64 13.40
C PRO A 11 0.99 -40.21 14.15
N PRO A 12 -0.19 -40.30 13.52
CA PRO A 12 -1.42 -40.05 14.25
C PRO A 12 -1.38 -41.01 15.45
N GLY A 13 -1.45 -40.45 16.66
CA GLY A 13 -1.64 -41.27 17.87
C GLY A 13 -2.74 -42.27 17.56
N GLN A 14 -2.43 -43.56 17.73
CA GLN A 14 -3.25 -44.66 17.22
C GLN A 14 -4.72 -44.36 17.52
N PRO A 15 -5.58 -44.30 16.49
CA PRO A 15 -6.99 -44.09 16.73
C PRO A 15 -7.48 -45.23 17.61
N ASP A 16 -8.09 -44.90 18.74
CA ASP A 16 -9.09 -45.78 19.30
C ASP A 16 -10.10 -46.02 18.17
N GLU A 17 -10.25 -47.28 17.79
CA GLU A 17 -10.62 -47.73 16.44
C GLU A 17 -12.07 -47.36 16.05
N GLN A 18 -12.77 -46.63 16.91
CA GLN A 18 -14.18 -46.28 16.79
C GLN A 18 -14.47 -44.78 16.77
N ALA A 19 -13.50 -43.87 16.97
CA ALA A 19 -13.78 -42.44 16.94
C ALA A 19 -12.70 -41.59 16.24
N ARG A 20 -12.92 -41.27 14.97
CA ARG A 20 -12.14 -40.22 14.26
C ARG A 20 -12.44 -38.87 14.93
N THR A 21 -11.43 -38.13 15.36
CA THR A 21 -11.61 -36.77 15.92
C THR A 21 -11.09 -35.70 14.96
N LEU A 22 -11.72 -34.53 14.97
CA LEU A 22 -11.33 -33.33 14.25
C LEU A 22 -10.83 -32.27 15.22
N THR A 23 -9.77 -31.55 14.84
CA THR A 23 -9.41 -30.31 15.53
C THR A 23 -10.44 -29.22 15.26
N LYS A 24 -10.53 -28.22 16.13
CA LYS A 24 -11.34 -27.01 15.87
C LYS A 24 -11.08 -26.38 14.50
N THR A 25 -9.83 -26.39 14.04
CA THR A 25 -9.47 -25.91 12.69
C THR A 25 -10.07 -26.80 11.60
N GLY A 26 -10.04 -28.12 11.77
CA GLY A 26 -10.69 -29.09 10.88
C GLY A 26 -12.20 -28.92 10.81
N VAL A 27 -12.86 -28.66 11.95
CA VAL A 27 -14.31 -28.36 11.98
C VAL A 27 -14.61 -27.07 11.21
N LYS A 28 -13.83 -26.00 11.42
CA LYS A 28 -14.01 -24.71 10.69
C LYS A 28 -13.76 -24.84 9.18
N ALA A 29 -12.88 -25.74 8.74
CA ALA A 29 -12.64 -26.02 7.33
C ALA A 29 -13.89 -26.61 6.63
N ARG A 30 -14.84 -27.18 7.39
CA ARG A 30 -16.12 -27.69 6.90
C ARG A 30 -17.25 -26.63 6.90
N GLY A 31 -16.91 -25.36 7.05
CA GLY A 31 -17.87 -24.25 7.00
C GLY A 31 -18.38 -23.76 8.36
N TRP A 32 -17.98 -24.43 9.44
CA TRP A 32 -18.39 -24.07 10.80
C TRP A 32 -17.82 -22.72 11.26
N THR A 33 -18.65 -21.94 11.97
CA THR A 33 -18.25 -20.72 12.68
C THR A 33 -18.09 -20.99 14.18
N ASP A 34 -17.36 -20.12 14.90
CA ASP A 34 -17.22 -20.27 16.36
C ASP A 34 -18.55 -20.16 17.12
N LYS A 35 -19.59 -19.58 16.50
CA LYS A 35 -20.95 -19.55 17.06
C LYS A 35 -21.60 -20.93 16.91
N MET A 36 -21.56 -21.53 15.73
CA MET A 36 -22.10 -22.88 15.50
C MET A 36 -21.42 -23.92 16.37
N ILE A 37 -20.08 -23.85 16.50
CA ILE A 37 -19.34 -24.77 17.36
C ILE A 37 -19.84 -24.66 18.80
N ARG A 38 -20.03 -23.44 19.33
CA ARG A 38 -20.58 -23.27 20.69
C ARG A 38 -22.04 -23.72 20.82
N GLU A 39 -22.87 -23.46 19.82
CA GLU A 39 -24.32 -23.69 19.91
C GLU A 39 -24.73 -25.14 19.62
N LEU A 40 -24.03 -25.83 18.71
CA LEU A 40 -24.36 -27.20 18.30
C LEU A 40 -23.38 -28.25 18.86
N LEU A 41 -22.11 -27.89 19.06
CA LEU A 41 -21.07 -28.80 19.57
C LEU A 41 -20.58 -28.45 20.98
N GLY A 42 -20.97 -27.32 21.57
CA GLY A 42 -20.56 -26.95 22.94
C GLY A 42 -19.08 -27.18 23.26
N GLU A 43 -18.83 -27.89 24.37
CA GLU A 43 -17.48 -28.26 24.81
C GLU A 43 -16.84 -29.35 23.91
N PRO A 44 -15.52 -29.29 23.70
CA PRO A 44 -14.79 -30.32 22.96
C PRO A 44 -14.79 -31.64 23.72
N ASP A 45 -14.73 -32.73 22.98
CA ASP A 45 -14.72 -34.09 23.52
C ASP A 45 -13.34 -34.43 24.13
N GLU A 46 -12.26 -33.84 23.61
CA GLU A 46 -10.92 -33.95 24.19
C GLU A 46 -10.13 -32.64 24.07
N ARG A 47 -9.31 -32.36 25.09
CA ARG A 47 -8.34 -31.26 25.09
C ARG A 47 -6.93 -31.84 25.17
N ARG A 48 -6.10 -31.56 24.17
CA ARG A 48 -4.69 -32.00 24.16
C ARG A 48 -3.74 -30.80 24.23
N PRO A 49 -2.71 -30.85 25.09
CA PRO A 49 -1.66 -29.83 25.11
C PRO A 49 -1.02 -29.67 23.73
N ASN A 50 -0.69 -28.43 23.35
CA ASN A 50 -0.01 -28.18 22.09
C ASN A 50 1.47 -28.64 22.18
N PRO A 51 1.91 -29.66 21.43
CA PRO A 51 3.25 -30.23 21.53
C PRO A 51 4.32 -29.35 20.86
N ARG A 52 3.93 -28.39 20.01
CA ARG A 52 4.89 -27.54 19.30
C ARG A 52 5.44 -26.40 20.17
N TYR A 53 4.70 -25.92 21.18
CA TYR A 53 5.13 -24.82 22.04
C TYR A 53 4.38 -24.83 23.39
N SER A 54 5.10 -24.92 24.50
CA SER A 54 4.54 -24.71 25.84
C SER A 54 4.06 -23.25 25.98
N GLY A 55 2.78 -23.05 26.33
CA GLY A 55 2.19 -21.71 26.55
C GLY A 55 1.18 -21.23 25.51
N ARG A 56 0.84 -22.03 24.49
CA ARG A 56 -0.32 -21.76 23.60
C ARG A 56 -1.55 -22.57 24.03
N ALA A 57 -2.71 -22.13 23.53
CA ALA A 57 -3.99 -22.79 23.74
C ALA A 57 -3.96 -24.26 23.26
N ASP A 58 -4.59 -25.13 24.05
CA ASP A 58 -4.74 -26.56 23.80
C ASP A 58 -5.45 -26.84 22.47
N TYR A 59 -5.14 -27.98 21.86
CA TYR A 59 -5.96 -28.53 20.78
C TYR A 59 -7.31 -28.95 21.34
N LEU A 60 -8.36 -28.37 20.77
CA LEU A 60 -9.75 -28.76 21.02
C LEU A 60 -10.14 -29.78 19.96
N LEU A 61 -10.43 -31.01 20.40
CA LEU A 61 -10.81 -32.14 19.55
C LEU A 61 -12.30 -32.42 19.69
N TYR A 62 -12.94 -32.64 18.55
CA TYR A 62 -14.36 -32.94 18.43
C TYR A 62 -14.53 -34.27 17.71
N LEU A 63 -15.40 -35.15 18.18
CA LEU A 63 -15.70 -36.42 17.52
C LEU A 63 -16.32 -36.13 16.15
N LEU A 64 -15.77 -36.77 15.11
CA LEU A 64 -16.23 -36.59 13.73
C LEU A 64 -17.72 -36.95 13.61
N GLU A 65 -18.14 -38.05 14.23
CA GLU A 65 -19.54 -38.50 14.23
C GLU A 65 -20.49 -37.42 14.76
N ARG A 66 -20.13 -36.79 15.88
CA ARG A 66 -20.90 -35.70 16.48
C ARG A 66 -20.98 -34.47 15.59
N VAL A 67 -19.89 -34.15 14.89
CA VAL A 67 -19.86 -33.09 13.88
C VAL A 67 -20.79 -33.43 12.72
N GLU A 68 -20.73 -34.65 12.21
CA GLU A 68 -21.56 -35.12 11.09
C GLU A 68 -23.04 -35.24 11.45
N GLU A 69 -23.37 -35.65 12.68
CA GLU A 69 -24.74 -35.68 13.18
C GLU A 69 -25.31 -34.26 13.24
N ALA A 70 -24.55 -33.31 13.80
CA ALA A 70 -24.96 -31.92 13.84
C ALA A 70 -25.12 -31.32 12.42
N GLU A 71 -24.23 -31.66 11.48
CA GLU A 71 -24.32 -31.24 10.07
C GLU A 71 -25.61 -31.71 9.37
N ARG A 72 -26.27 -32.76 9.86
CA ARG A 72 -27.54 -33.27 9.31
C ARG A 72 -28.78 -32.60 9.91
N THR A 73 -28.62 -31.71 10.88
CA THR A 73 -29.75 -31.05 11.55
C THR A 73 -30.20 -29.78 10.82
N ASP A 74 -31.50 -29.49 10.86
CA ASP A 74 -32.04 -28.23 10.31
C ASP A 74 -31.41 -27.00 10.98
N ALA A 75 -31.14 -27.09 12.29
CA ALA A 75 -30.48 -26.03 13.06
C ALA A 75 -29.09 -25.67 12.50
N PHE A 76 -28.34 -26.66 11.99
CA PHE A 76 -27.06 -26.41 11.33
C PHE A 76 -27.24 -25.65 10.01
N PHE A 77 -28.17 -26.08 9.15
CA PHE A 77 -28.45 -25.40 7.89
C PHE A 77 -28.94 -23.96 8.11
N GLU A 78 -29.82 -23.72 9.09
CA GLU A 78 -30.28 -22.38 9.44
C GLU A 78 -29.14 -21.47 9.90
N LEU A 79 -28.26 -21.97 10.77
CA LEU A 79 -27.11 -21.21 11.23
C LEU A 79 -26.11 -20.97 10.09
N LEU A 80 -25.96 -21.92 9.17
CA LEU A 80 -25.08 -21.81 7.99
C LEU A 80 -25.55 -20.69 7.08
N ASP A 81 -26.80 -20.73 6.65
CA ASP A 81 -27.43 -19.67 5.83
C ASP A 81 -27.38 -18.30 6.54
N GLN A 82 -27.64 -18.24 7.85
CA GLN A 82 -27.48 -16.99 8.61
C GLN A 82 -26.03 -16.47 8.59
N SER A 83 -25.05 -17.36 8.71
CA SER A 83 -23.64 -16.98 8.70
C SER A 83 -23.20 -16.48 7.33
N GLU A 84 -23.68 -17.08 6.24
CA GLU A 84 -23.42 -16.69 4.87
C GLU A 84 -24.04 -15.32 4.58
N ARG A 85 -25.32 -15.12 4.91
CA ARG A 85 -25.99 -13.81 4.78
C ARG A 85 -25.27 -12.70 5.55
N ARG A 86 -24.71 -13.00 6.73
CA ARG A 86 -23.90 -12.03 7.50
C ARG A 86 -22.58 -11.71 6.80
N LYS A 87 -21.90 -12.71 6.22
CA LYS A 87 -20.68 -12.50 5.43
C LYS A 87 -20.98 -11.62 4.22
N ASP A 88 -22.05 -11.89 3.48
CA ASP A 88 -22.43 -11.11 2.30
C ASP A 88 -22.77 -9.66 2.65
N ARG A 89 -23.61 -9.45 3.67
CA ARG A 89 -23.92 -8.09 4.16
C ARG A 89 -22.68 -7.37 4.66
N GLY A 90 -21.80 -8.07 5.36
CA GLY A 90 -20.51 -7.55 5.82
C GLY A 90 -19.59 -7.17 4.67
N ALA A 91 -19.56 -7.96 3.60
CA ALA A 91 -18.77 -7.70 2.40
C ALA A 91 -19.27 -6.44 1.68
N VAL A 92 -20.59 -6.29 1.51
CA VAL A 92 -21.19 -5.09 0.87
C VAL A 92 -20.93 -3.83 1.71
N ALA A 93 -21.15 -3.90 3.02
CA ALA A 93 -20.89 -2.77 3.92
C ALA A 93 -19.38 -2.41 3.98
N GLY A 94 -18.53 -3.44 3.96
CA GLY A 94 -17.08 -3.30 3.89
C GLY A 94 -16.62 -2.64 2.60
N ALA A 95 -17.18 -3.03 1.46
CA ALA A 95 -16.90 -2.45 0.14
C ALA A 95 -17.27 -0.96 0.11
N LYS A 96 -18.49 -0.62 0.53
CA LYS A 96 -18.95 0.79 0.61
C LYS A 96 -18.04 1.64 1.51
N THR A 97 -17.62 1.09 2.64
CA THR A 97 -16.70 1.79 3.56
C THR A 97 -15.32 1.98 2.93
N ALA A 98 -14.82 0.99 2.19
CA ALA A 98 -13.56 1.08 1.46
C ALA A 98 -13.62 2.15 0.34
N GLU A 99 -14.69 2.17 -0.44
CA GLU A 99 -14.93 3.18 -1.49
C GLU A 99 -14.96 4.61 -0.92
N GLN A 100 -15.68 4.82 0.19
CA GLN A 100 -15.74 6.14 0.85
C GLN A 100 -14.37 6.59 1.36
N ARG A 101 -13.55 5.67 1.88
CA ARG A 101 -12.17 5.97 2.31
C ARG A 101 -11.30 6.35 1.11
N LEU A 102 -11.38 5.60 0.01
CA LEU A 102 -10.66 5.89 -1.23
C LEU A 102 -11.04 7.28 -1.78
N ALA A 103 -12.34 7.57 -1.88
CA ALA A 103 -12.85 8.85 -2.35
C ALA A 103 -12.35 10.02 -1.48
N LYS A 104 -12.32 9.84 -0.15
CA LYS A 104 -11.79 10.85 0.78
C LYS A 104 -10.30 11.10 0.57
N ILE A 105 -9.51 10.05 0.38
CA ILE A 105 -8.07 10.16 0.11
C ILE A 105 -7.85 10.89 -1.22
N GLN A 106 -8.61 10.53 -2.26
CA GLN A 106 -8.51 11.18 -3.56
C GLN A 106 -8.88 12.65 -3.48
N ALA A 107 -9.95 13.01 -2.75
CA ALA A 107 -10.33 14.40 -2.52
C ALA A 107 -9.24 15.18 -1.77
N GLN A 108 -8.59 14.59 -0.77
CA GLN A 108 -7.46 15.22 -0.07
C GLN A 108 -6.27 15.46 -0.99
N ILE A 109 -5.95 14.49 -1.85
CA ILE A 109 -4.88 14.66 -2.84
C ILE A 109 -5.23 15.74 -3.83
N GLU A 110 -6.46 15.79 -4.35
CA GLU A 110 -6.84 16.81 -5.33
C GLU A 110 -6.95 18.22 -4.72
N ALA A 111 -7.37 18.33 -3.46
CA ALA A 111 -7.40 19.59 -2.73
C ALA A 111 -6.01 20.04 -2.22
N PHE A 112 -4.99 19.18 -2.28
CA PHE A 112 -3.65 19.53 -1.86
C PHE A 112 -3.07 20.59 -2.79
N ASP A 113 -2.78 21.76 -2.22
CA ASP A 113 -2.16 22.88 -2.90
C ASP A 113 -0.66 22.63 -3.06
N ILE A 114 -0.17 22.78 -4.29
CA ILE A 114 1.21 22.45 -4.65
C ILE A 114 1.92 23.76 -4.96
N VAL A 115 2.64 24.27 -3.96
CA VAL A 115 3.44 25.49 -4.05
C VAL A 115 4.91 25.09 -4.01
N LEU A 116 5.65 25.39 -5.08
CA LEU A 116 7.10 25.20 -5.12
C LEU A 116 7.80 26.39 -4.46
N PRO A 117 8.97 26.18 -3.83
CA PRO A 117 9.74 27.28 -3.26
C PRO A 117 10.22 28.23 -4.37
N ASP A 118 10.14 29.53 -4.11
CA ASP A 118 10.69 30.56 -4.99
C ASP A 118 12.19 30.69 -4.72
N LEU A 119 13.00 30.12 -5.61
CA LEU A 119 14.45 30.06 -5.49
C LEU A 119 15.09 30.42 -6.83
N THR A 120 16.19 31.16 -6.76
CA THR A 120 17.08 31.33 -7.92
C THR A 120 17.73 30.00 -8.31
N PRO A 121 18.21 29.84 -9.54
CA PRO A 121 18.89 28.61 -9.97
C PRO A 121 20.08 28.20 -9.08
N ASP A 122 20.86 29.17 -8.61
CA ASP A 122 22.03 28.93 -7.77
C ASP A 122 21.63 28.49 -6.35
N GLU A 123 20.60 29.13 -5.77
CA GLU A 123 20.05 28.71 -4.47
C GLU A 123 19.47 27.30 -4.55
N LEU A 124 18.76 26.97 -5.63
CA LEU A 124 18.20 25.64 -5.83
C LEU A 124 19.32 24.57 -5.89
N VAL A 125 20.44 24.85 -6.56
CA VAL A 125 21.60 23.94 -6.58
C VAL A 125 22.20 23.77 -5.18
N LEU A 126 22.44 24.87 -4.47
CA LEU A 126 23.07 24.84 -3.16
C LEU A 126 22.19 24.12 -2.12
N GLN A 127 20.91 24.48 -2.04
CA GLN A 127 19.98 23.90 -1.06
C GLN A 127 19.69 22.43 -1.34
N SER A 128 19.57 22.04 -2.61
CA SER A 128 19.37 20.62 -2.97
C SER A 128 20.57 19.74 -2.62
N CYS A 129 21.80 20.23 -2.86
CA CYS A 129 23.01 19.52 -2.45
C CYS A 129 23.08 19.37 -0.91
N ALA A 130 22.85 20.47 -0.18
CA ALA A 130 22.87 20.47 1.27
C ALA A 130 21.82 19.52 1.87
N SER A 131 20.58 19.58 1.37
CA SER A 131 19.48 18.72 1.81
C SER A 131 19.78 17.25 1.58
N TYR A 132 20.25 16.87 0.37
CA TYR A 132 20.59 15.49 0.06
C TYR A 132 21.73 14.96 0.92
N ASN A 133 22.80 15.74 1.09
CA ASN A 133 23.96 15.33 1.90
C ASN A 133 23.57 15.17 3.38
N ALA A 134 22.76 16.08 3.92
CA ALA A 134 22.25 15.97 5.29
C ALA A 134 21.38 14.72 5.49
N TRP A 135 20.52 14.41 4.51
CA TRP A 135 19.73 13.18 4.50
C TRP A 135 20.63 11.93 4.45
N ALA A 136 21.65 11.91 3.59
CA ALA A 136 22.56 10.78 3.45
C ALA A 136 23.31 10.50 4.77
N VAL A 137 23.84 11.54 5.41
CA VAL A 137 24.50 11.44 6.72
C VAL A 137 23.52 10.93 7.79
N SER A 138 22.31 11.49 7.84
CA SER A 138 21.28 11.09 8.83
C SER A 138 20.80 9.65 8.65
N ASN A 139 20.96 9.08 7.46
CA ASN A 139 20.63 7.68 7.17
C ASN A 139 21.86 6.75 7.18
N GLY A 140 23.02 7.22 7.64
CA GLY A 140 24.25 6.42 7.72
C GLY A 140 24.78 5.96 6.36
N LEU A 141 24.47 6.67 5.28
CA LEU A 141 24.90 6.32 3.94
C LEU A 141 26.31 6.85 3.67
N GLU A 142 27.27 5.95 3.52
CA GLU A 142 28.63 6.28 3.08
C GLU A 142 28.67 6.56 1.57
N ARG A 143 28.25 7.77 1.18
CA ARG A 143 28.24 8.23 -0.22
C ARG A 143 29.13 9.45 -0.39
N LYS A 144 29.75 9.57 -1.57
CA LYS A 144 30.44 10.80 -1.97
C LYS A 144 29.43 11.97 -1.96
N PRO A 145 29.72 13.10 -1.27
CA PRO A 145 28.83 14.24 -1.25
C PRO A 145 28.55 14.78 -2.64
N ILE A 146 27.30 15.18 -2.88
CA ILE A 146 26.92 15.91 -4.09
C ILE A 146 27.19 17.40 -3.83
N THR A 147 27.91 18.03 -4.76
CA THR A 147 28.33 19.44 -4.66
C THR A 147 27.92 20.17 -5.94
N PRO A 148 27.92 21.52 -5.97
CA PRO A 148 27.63 22.28 -7.19
C PRO A 148 28.54 21.95 -8.39
N ARG A 149 29.68 21.29 -8.15
CA ARG A 149 30.63 20.84 -9.18
C ARG A 149 30.43 19.39 -9.61
N SER A 150 29.47 18.68 -9.03
CA SER A 150 29.09 17.33 -9.45
C SER A 150 28.52 17.34 -10.86
N ASP A 151 28.42 16.15 -11.48
CA ASP A 151 27.88 16.00 -12.82
C ASP A 151 26.41 16.47 -12.90
N SER A 152 25.99 16.87 -14.10
CA SER A 152 24.67 17.45 -14.35
C SER A 152 23.53 16.48 -14.02
N GLN A 153 23.73 15.17 -14.16
CA GLN A 153 22.71 14.17 -13.86
C GLN A 153 22.49 14.05 -12.35
N ALA A 154 23.56 13.94 -11.56
CA ALA A 154 23.49 13.92 -10.10
C ALA A 154 22.83 15.20 -9.55
N LEU A 155 23.19 16.36 -10.11
CA LEU A 155 22.59 17.63 -9.72
C LEU A 155 21.11 17.72 -10.09
N THR A 156 20.69 17.22 -11.26
CA THR A 156 19.29 17.22 -11.68
C THR A 156 18.45 16.35 -10.76
N MET A 157 18.96 15.16 -10.40
CA MET A 157 18.30 14.24 -9.48
C MET A 157 18.03 14.87 -8.11
N VAL A 158 19.04 15.49 -7.48
CA VAL A 158 18.86 16.07 -6.15
C VAL A 158 17.99 17.31 -6.17
N ARG A 159 18.02 18.11 -7.25
CA ARG A 159 17.15 19.28 -7.40
C ARG A 159 15.68 18.90 -7.48
N VAL A 160 15.34 17.88 -8.28
CA VAL A 160 13.97 17.35 -8.37
C VAL A 160 13.50 16.78 -7.04
N SER A 161 14.37 15.99 -6.37
CA SER A 161 14.05 15.41 -5.06
C SER A 161 13.84 16.51 -4.01
N PHE A 162 14.68 17.54 -4.01
CA PHE A 162 14.55 18.69 -3.11
C PHE A 162 13.22 19.42 -3.32
N LEU A 163 12.84 19.76 -4.55
CA LEU A 163 11.58 20.46 -4.84
C LEU A 163 10.35 19.68 -4.36
N LEU A 164 10.37 18.35 -4.51
CA LEU A 164 9.32 17.48 -3.97
C LEU A 164 9.23 17.60 -2.44
N HIS A 165 10.37 17.48 -1.75
CA HIS A 165 10.42 17.51 -0.29
C HIS A 165 10.22 18.90 0.32
N ALA A 166 10.52 19.96 -0.43
CA ALA A 166 10.33 21.35 -0.06
C ALA A 166 8.88 21.83 -0.28
N THR A 167 8.03 21.05 -0.95
CA THR A 167 6.61 21.37 -1.12
C THR A 167 5.91 21.37 0.26
N PRO A 168 5.33 22.51 0.71
CA PRO A 168 4.73 22.60 2.04
C PRO A 168 3.63 21.56 2.26
N GLY A 169 3.63 20.90 3.42
CA GLY A 169 2.62 19.89 3.76
C GLY A 169 2.79 18.52 3.08
N TYR A 170 3.76 18.37 2.16
CA TYR A 170 4.00 17.11 1.46
C TYR A 170 4.33 15.98 2.43
N ARG A 171 5.28 16.18 3.35
CA ARG A 171 5.73 15.12 4.27
C ARG A 171 4.60 14.68 5.19
N GLU A 172 3.80 15.62 5.67
CA GLU A 172 2.66 15.38 6.56
C GLU A 172 1.56 14.60 5.84
N LEU A 173 1.20 15.00 4.62
CA LEU A 173 0.22 14.29 3.82
C LEU A 173 0.74 12.90 3.43
N PHE A 174 1.99 12.80 2.97
CA PHE A 174 2.61 11.53 2.59
C PHE A 174 2.66 10.54 3.76
N ALA A 175 2.97 11.00 4.97
CA ALA A 175 2.96 10.17 6.18
C ALA A 175 1.54 9.69 6.56
N LYS A 176 0.53 10.56 6.45
CA LYS A 176 -0.88 10.19 6.69
C LYS A 176 -1.35 9.08 5.75
N LEU A 177 -0.89 9.08 4.50
CA LEU A 177 -1.25 8.07 3.51
C LEU A 177 -0.69 6.67 3.85
N TRP A 178 0.42 6.55 4.58
CA TRP A 178 1.06 5.25 4.86
C TRP A 178 0.16 4.23 5.58
N LYS A 179 -0.82 4.70 6.35
CA LYS A 179 -1.69 3.85 7.20
C LYS A 179 -3.02 3.46 6.53
N GLN A 180 -3.24 3.81 5.27
CA GLN A 180 -4.53 3.66 4.59
C GLN A 180 -4.53 2.48 3.60
N PRO A 181 -5.64 1.74 3.44
CA PRO A 181 -5.84 0.87 2.28
C PRO A 181 -5.69 1.68 0.98
N GLY A 182 -4.95 1.18 -0.01
CA GLY A 182 -4.65 1.93 -1.24
C GLY A 182 -3.54 3.00 -1.09
N ALA A 183 -2.82 3.04 0.03
CA ALA A 183 -1.71 3.96 0.30
C ALA A 183 -0.69 4.08 -0.85
N ALA A 184 -0.40 2.97 -1.53
CA ALA A 184 0.56 2.97 -2.64
C ALA A 184 0.06 3.83 -3.81
N GLU A 185 -1.20 3.65 -4.22
CA GLU A 185 -1.80 4.44 -5.32
C GLU A 185 -1.96 5.90 -4.93
N ALA A 186 -2.42 6.17 -3.71
CA ALA A 186 -2.57 7.52 -3.20
C ALA A 186 -1.25 8.30 -3.21
N ARG A 187 -0.17 7.70 -2.72
CA ARG A 187 1.17 8.32 -2.74
C ARG A 187 1.68 8.50 -4.16
N ARG A 188 1.44 7.53 -5.03
CA ARG A 188 1.78 7.62 -6.46
C ARG A 188 1.11 8.83 -7.09
N ARG A 189 -0.18 9.01 -6.85
CA ARG A 189 -0.97 10.13 -7.39
C ARG A 189 -0.53 11.48 -6.84
N LEU A 190 -0.22 11.56 -5.54
CA LEU A 190 0.34 12.77 -4.93
C LEU A 190 1.68 13.15 -5.59
N ASN A 191 2.60 12.19 -5.71
CA ASN A 191 3.90 12.41 -6.34
C ASN A 191 3.74 12.83 -7.81
N GLU A 192 2.87 12.17 -8.57
CA GLU A 192 2.58 12.50 -9.97
C GLU A 192 2.13 13.97 -10.12
N ARG A 193 1.21 14.45 -9.26
CA ARG A 193 0.77 15.85 -9.28
C ARG A 193 1.92 16.81 -8.99
N ILE A 194 2.75 16.52 -7.99
CA ILE A 194 3.88 17.41 -7.63
C ILE A 194 4.94 17.42 -8.74
N TYR A 195 5.30 16.25 -9.27
CA TYR A 195 6.23 16.15 -10.40
C TYR A 195 5.70 16.86 -11.65
N GLN A 196 4.40 16.83 -11.89
CA GLN A 196 3.79 17.60 -12.98
C GLN A 196 4.01 19.10 -12.79
N VAL A 197 3.82 19.62 -11.57
CA VAL A 197 4.05 21.05 -11.26
C VAL A 197 5.54 21.40 -11.39
N ILE A 198 6.45 20.53 -10.92
CA ILE A 198 7.90 20.70 -11.08
C ILE A 198 8.27 20.75 -12.57
N ALA A 199 7.87 19.76 -13.37
CA ALA A 199 8.16 19.71 -14.80
C ALA A 199 7.55 20.87 -15.59
N THR A 200 6.48 21.48 -15.08
CA THR A 200 5.88 22.67 -15.68
C THR A 200 6.69 23.92 -15.37
N THR A 201 7.13 24.06 -14.12
CA THR A 201 7.86 25.24 -13.63
C THR A 201 9.30 25.23 -14.13
N TYR A 202 9.91 24.03 -14.18
CA TYR A 202 11.27 23.76 -14.62
C TYR A 202 11.25 22.70 -15.73
N PRO A 203 10.96 23.07 -16.99
CA PRO A 203 10.84 22.13 -18.12
C PRO A 203 12.06 21.25 -18.34
N GLU A 204 13.26 21.73 -18.01
CA GLU A 204 14.52 20.98 -18.05
C GLU A 204 14.53 19.75 -17.14
N PHE A 205 13.68 19.70 -16.12
CA PHE A 205 13.58 18.56 -15.18
C PHE A 205 12.55 17.51 -15.60
N THR A 206 11.85 17.69 -16.74
CA THR A 206 10.78 16.77 -17.16
C THR A 206 11.23 15.31 -17.18
N VAL A 207 12.37 15.00 -17.82
CA VAL A 207 12.88 13.64 -17.95
C VAL A 207 13.20 13.03 -16.58
N GLU A 208 13.79 13.82 -15.68
CA GLU A 208 14.12 13.35 -14.34
C GLU A 208 12.87 13.17 -13.48
N CYS A 209 11.88 14.05 -13.60
CA CYS A 209 10.57 13.91 -12.95
C CYS A 209 9.89 12.61 -13.40
N GLU A 210 9.89 12.30 -14.69
CA GLU A 210 9.36 11.03 -15.22
C GLU A 210 10.12 9.82 -14.69
N ARG A 211 11.45 9.90 -14.63
CA ARG A 211 12.32 8.83 -14.10
C ARG A 211 12.04 8.55 -12.63
N GLN A 212 11.96 9.57 -11.79
CA GLN A 212 11.68 9.40 -10.36
C GLN A 212 10.22 8.99 -10.10
N ASN A 213 9.27 9.47 -10.92
CA ASN A 213 7.87 9.07 -10.87
C ASN A 213 7.63 7.65 -11.40
N LYS A 214 8.55 7.13 -12.25
CA LYS A 214 8.42 5.88 -13.02
C LYS A 214 7.24 5.89 -14.02
N ARG A 215 6.80 7.07 -14.46
CA ARG A 215 5.71 7.29 -15.44
C ARG A 215 5.98 8.51 -16.29
N LYS A 216 5.45 8.51 -17.51
CA LYS A 216 5.43 9.71 -18.36
C LYS A 216 4.50 10.76 -17.78
N LEU A 217 4.92 12.02 -17.81
CA LEU A 217 4.15 13.16 -17.32
C LEU A 217 3.51 13.86 -18.51
N PHE A 218 2.21 14.16 -18.42
CA PHE A 218 1.46 14.76 -19.51
C PHE A 218 1.14 16.22 -19.20
N PRO A 219 1.36 17.16 -20.14
CA PRO A 219 1.05 18.57 -19.91
C PRO A 219 -0.45 18.75 -19.61
N THR A 220 -0.77 19.56 -18.61
CA THR A 220 -2.15 19.90 -18.25
C THR A 220 -2.82 20.70 -19.38
N PRO A 221 -4.17 20.76 -19.46
CA PRO A 221 -4.85 21.52 -20.50
C PRO A 221 -4.45 23.02 -20.57
N LYS A 222 -4.17 23.65 -19.43
CA LYS A 222 -3.62 25.02 -19.37
C LYS A 222 -2.22 25.12 -20.01
N GLN A 223 -1.41 24.08 -19.89
CA GLN A 223 -0.04 24.01 -20.41
C GLN A 223 -0.01 23.70 -21.91
N GLN A 224 -0.94 22.90 -22.42
CA GLN A 224 -1.15 22.75 -23.86
C GLN A 224 -1.49 24.09 -24.49
N ALA A 225 -2.44 24.83 -23.90
CA ALA A 225 -2.81 26.16 -24.36
C ALA A 225 -1.65 27.17 -24.32
N GLN A 226 -0.81 27.14 -23.29
CA GLN A 226 0.36 28.02 -23.19
C GLN A 226 1.46 27.67 -24.21
N ARG A 227 1.72 26.37 -24.43
CA ARG A 227 2.66 25.90 -25.46
C ARG A 227 2.19 26.26 -26.87
N GLU A 228 0.90 26.16 -27.13
CA GLU A 228 0.29 26.59 -28.39
C GLU A 228 0.46 28.09 -28.59
N ARG A 229 0.18 28.91 -27.56
CA ARG A 229 0.38 30.37 -27.60
C ARG A 229 1.84 30.76 -27.89
N MET A 230 2.82 30.11 -27.23
CA MET A 230 4.24 30.39 -27.51
C MET A 230 4.68 29.89 -28.90
N SER A 231 4.11 28.79 -29.39
CA SER A 231 4.37 28.26 -30.74
C SER A 231 3.83 29.18 -31.83
N VAL A 232 2.69 29.81 -31.61
CA VAL A 232 2.11 30.84 -32.49
C VAL A 232 2.99 32.10 -32.47
N ALA A 233 3.33 32.62 -31.29
CA ALA A 233 4.18 33.80 -31.16
C ALA A 233 5.56 33.65 -31.84
N ARG A 234 6.17 32.46 -31.75
CA ARG A 234 7.44 32.14 -32.44
C ARG A 234 7.29 32.09 -33.96
N ARG A 235 6.14 31.65 -34.48
CA ARG A 235 5.86 31.62 -35.91
C ARG A 235 5.65 33.03 -36.46
N ASP A 236 4.93 33.87 -35.73
CA ASP A 236 4.66 35.25 -36.13
C ASP A 236 5.93 36.10 -36.13
N ALA A 237 6.76 35.98 -35.08
CA ALA A 237 8.07 36.65 -35.02
C ALA A 237 9.02 36.22 -36.16
N LYS A 238 8.92 34.97 -36.64
CA LYS A 238 9.69 34.47 -37.78
C LYS A 238 9.16 34.98 -39.12
N ARG A 239 7.87 35.33 -39.19
CA ARG A 239 7.21 35.90 -40.38
C ARG A 239 7.52 37.39 -40.51
N GLU A 240 7.55 38.12 -39.40
CA GLU A 240 7.93 39.53 -39.32
C GLU A 240 9.38 39.75 -39.77
N LYS A 241 10.32 38.90 -39.33
CA LYS A 241 11.74 38.96 -39.74
C LYS A 241 12.02 38.57 -41.20
N ARG A 242 11.02 38.12 -41.95
CA ARG A 242 11.13 37.72 -43.37
C ARG A 242 10.47 38.72 -44.33
N ARG A 243 9.87 39.79 -43.81
CA ARG A 243 9.40 40.95 -44.56
C ARG A 243 10.44 42.05 -44.47
#